data_AF-A0A969DJ97-F1
#
_entry.id   AF-A0A969DJ97-F1
#
_cell.length_a   1.000
_cell.length_b   1.000
_cell.length_c   1.000
_cell.angle_alpha   90.00
_cell.angle_beta   90.00
_cell.angle_gamma   90.00
#
_symmetry.space_group_name_H-M   'P 1'
#
loop_
_entity.id
_entity.type
_entity.pdbx_description
1 polymer ?
#
loop_
_entity_poly.entity_id
_entity_poly.type
_entity_poly.pdbx_seq_one_letter_code
_entity_poly.pdbx_strand_id
1 'polypeptide(L)'
;MSEKALKKLNEIFSKVKITREILHSEISTEEDIFELESRLNLRFPEGYKEFCRFFGSGYFGKDWICIDVPKRGSLEKHLRSNHEIIDAYKMGIEDDLDAEDSEKSALISLLERSWIFGFGNQTLFLFSQENSEEQDPGCKIYAFNYDLNLYDLGQNFFDFLRGFCLGDGMARGFSQLISSMVPLDQTIDQIRVKTFTPLYSRG
;
A
#
# COMPACT_ATOMS: atom_id res chain seq x y z
N MET A 1 12.85 13.04 9.11
CA MET A 1 12.39 13.09 7.71
C MET A 1 13.45 13.80 6.88
N SER A 2 13.82 13.25 5.72
CA SER A 2 14.84 13.86 4.86
C SER A 2 14.30 15.07 4.08
N GLU A 3 15.16 16.04 3.75
CA GLU A 3 14.78 17.20 2.92
C GLU A 3 14.28 16.75 1.52
N LYS A 4 14.89 15.69 0.97
CA LYS A 4 14.53 15.08 -0.31
C LYS A 4 13.09 14.54 -0.30
N ALA A 5 12.71 13.88 0.79
CA ALA A 5 11.37 13.32 0.92
C ALA A 5 10.31 14.38 1.16
N LEU A 6 10.62 15.37 1.99
CA LEU A 6 9.73 16.52 2.19
C LEU A 6 9.46 17.20 0.86
N LYS A 7 10.48 17.37 0.01
CA LYS A 7 10.30 17.90 -1.35
C LYS A 7 9.38 17.03 -2.22
N LYS A 8 9.55 15.70 -2.20
CA LYS A 8 8.70 14.76 -2.95
C LYS A 8 7.24 14.79 -2.47
N LEU A 9 7.02 14.74 -1.16
CA LEU A 9 5.69 14.83 -0.57
C LEU A 9 5.04 16.18 -0.90
N ASN A 10 5.76 17.28 -0.74
CA ASN A 10 5.26 18.61 -1.10
C ASN A 10 4.89 18.70 -2.58
N GLU A 11 5.65 18.09 -3.49
CA GLU A 11 5.29 18.05 -4.91
C GLU A 11 3.93 17.36 -5.14
N ILE A 12 3.72 16.19 -4.53
CA ILE A 12 2.46 15.44 -4.65
C ILE A 12 1.31 16.22 -4.00
N PHE A 13 1.47 16.62 -2.74
CA PHE A 13 0.43 17.25 -1.94
C PHE A 13 0.18 18.72 -2.31
N SER A 14 1.04 19.37 -3.11
CA SER A 14 0.71 20.67 -3.71
C SER A 14 -0.40 20.57 -4.77
N LYS A 15 -0.61 19.37 -5.34
CA LYS A 15 -1.62 19.10 -6.37
C LYS A 15 -2.81 18.29 -5.85
N VAL A 16 -2.76 17.84 -4.59
CA VAL A 16 -3.82 17.10 -3.91
C VAL A 16 -4.41 17.96 -2.81
N LYS A 17 -5.73 18.17 -2.83
CA LYS A 17 -6.44 18.90 -1.77
C LYS A 17 -6.46 18.06 -0.50
N ILE A 18 -5.79 18.52 0.55
CA ILE A 18 -5.88 17.89 1.87
C ILE A 18 -7.20 18.31 2.52
N THR A 19 -8.11 17.36 2.70
CA THR A 19 -9.40 17.55 3.39
C THR A 19 -9.23 17.23 4.86
N ARG A 20 -9.61 18.16 5.74
CA ARG A 20 -9.56 17.93 7.19
C ARG A 20 -10.86 17.30 7.63
N GLU A 21 -10.82 16.01 7.92
CA GLU A 21 -11.78 15.37 8.81
C GLU A 21 -11.06 15.00 10.10
N ILE A 22 -11.69 15.28 11.23
CA ILE A 22 -11.14 14.93 12.54
C ILE A 22 -11.57 13.51 12.82
N LEU A 23 -10.70 12.56 12.47
CA LEU A 23 -10.77 11.19 12.96
C LEU A 23 -9.59 10.99 13.93
N HIS A 24 -9.76 10.14 14.94
CA HIS A 24 -8.71 9.86 15.91
C HIS A 24 -7.75 8.81 15.35
N SER A 25 -6.70 9.23 14.65
CA SER A 25 -5.53 8.39 14.40
C SER A 25 -4.28 9.05 14.92
N GLU A 26 -3.32 8.21 15.29
CA GLU A 26 -1.99 8.60 15.71
C GLU A 26 -1.04 8.49 14.50
N ILE A 27 0.01 9.30 14.49
CA ILE A 27 1.15 9.14 13.58
C ILE A 27 2.06 8.02 14.13
N SER A 28 2.67 7.23 13.26
CA SER A 28 3.64 6.19 13.69
C SER A 28 4.96 6.85 14.09
N THR A 29 5.54 6.43 15.22
CA THR A 29 6.91 6.82 15.56
C THR A 29 7.93 5.97 14.81
N GLU A 30 9.21 6.35 14.91
CA GLU A 30 10.30 5.55 14.34
C GLU A 30 10.43 4.20 15.05
N GLU A 31 10.19 4.17 16.36
CA GLU A 31 10.17 2.95 17.16
C GLU A 31 9.02 2.02 16.74
N ASP A 32 7.83 2.54 16.46
CA ASP A 32 6.69 1.73 16.02
C ASP A 32 6.97 1.02 14.69
N ILE A 33 7.59 1.74 13.76
CA ILE A 33 7.97 1.23 12.45
C ILE A 33 9.08 0.18 12.61
N PHE A 34 10.11 0.49 13.37
CA PHE A 34 11.24 -0.41 13.61
C PHE A 34 10.82 -1.71 14.31
N GLU A 35 9.92 -1.61 15.30
CA GLU A 35 9.36 -2.78 15.98
C GLU A 35 8.61 -3.68 14.99
N LEU A 36 7.77 -3.09 14.13
CA LEU A 36 7.06 -3.85 13.12
C LEU A 36 8.01 -4.52 12.10
N GLU A 37 8.97 -3.76 11.55
CA GLU A 37 9.99 -4.28 10.64
C GLU A 37 10.75 -5.47 11.25
N SER A 38 11.13 -5.36 12.52
CA SER A 38 11.82 -6.42 13.26
C SER A 38 10.96 -7.67 13.43
N ARG A 39 9.66 -7.51 13.70
CA ARG A 39 8.75 -8.64 13.90
C ARG A 39 8.39 -9.35 12.61
N LEU A 40 8.25 -8.59 11.51
CA LEU A 40 7.93 -9.12 10.19
C LEU A 40 9.17 -9.65 9.46
N ASN A 41 10.37 -9.35 9.96
CA ASN A 41 11.62 -9.54 9.23
C ASN A 41 11.52 -8.91 7.82
N LEU A 42 11.00 -7.68 7.75
CA LEU A 42 10.69 -6.95 6.53
C LEU A 42 11.25 -5.53 6.63
N ARG A 43 11.76 -4.97 5.53
CA ARG A 43 12.21 -3.56 5.48
C ARG A 43 11.28 -2.71 4.63
N PHE A 44 10.51 -1.84 5.25
CA PHE A 44 9.60 -0.98 4.53
C PHE A 44 10.33 0.06 3.66
N PRO A 45 9.75 0.44 2.51
CA PRO A 45 10.31 1.52 1.70
C PRO A 45 10.44 2.81 2.51
N GLU A 46 11.57 3.52 2.37
CA GLU A 46 11.82 4.75 3.13
C GLU A 46 10.69 5.78 2.96
N GLY A 47 10.14 5.88 1.74
CA GLY A 47 9.03 6.79 1.47
C GLY A 47 7.76 6.46 2.24
N TYR A 48 7.49 5.18 2.53
CA TYR A 48 6.38 4.77 3.38
C TYR A 48 6.64 5.18 4.84
N LYS A 49 7.84 4.93 5.35
CA LYS A 49 8.22 5.33 6.72
C LYS A 49 8.14 6.85 6.93
N GLU A 50 8.51 7.63 5.92
CA GLU A 50 8.35 9.09 5.93
C GLU A 50 6.89 9.51 5.86
N PHE A 51 6.06 8.82 5.07
CA PHE A 51 4.61 9.03 5.04
C PHE A 51 3.97 8.74 6.40
N CYS A 52 4.27 7.61 7.04
CA CYS A 52 3.72 7.25 8.35
C CYS A 52 4.01 8.30 9.42
N ARG A 53 5.26 8.82 9.44
CA ARG A 53 5.69 9.85 10.39
C ARG A 53 5.07 11.23 10.15
N PHE A 54 4.65 11.52 8.92
CA PHE A 54 4.13 12.85 8.56
C PHE A 54 2.60 12.89 8.46
N PHE A 55 2.00 11.85 7.90
CA PHE A 55 0.57 11.79 7.58
C PHE A 55 -0.21 10.72 8.36
N GLY A 56 0.45 9.78 9.03
CA GLY A 56 -0.25 8.64 9.66
C GLY A 56 -1.06 7.83 8.63
N SER A 57 -2.19 7.26 9.05
CA SER A 57 -3.15 6.63 8.14
C SER A 57 -3.98 7.68 7.39
N GLY A 58 -4.53 7.35 6.23
CA GLY A 58 -5.37 8.28 5.48
C GLY A 58 -6.06 7.71 4.25
N TYR A 59 -7.10 8.41 3.78
CA TYR A 59 -7.83 8.06 2.57
C TYR A 59 -7.48 8.97 1.40
N PHE A 60 -7.23 8.37 0.25
CA PHE A 60 -7.04 9.01 -1.04
C PHE A 60 -8.35 8.87 -1.84
N GLY A 61 -8.88 10.01 -2.29
CA GLY A 61 -9.97 10.13 -3.27
C GLY A 61 -11.26 9.46 -2.83
N LYS A 62 -12.15 10.15 -2.08
CA LYS A 62 -13.43 9.59 -1.56
C LYS A 62 -13.37 8.07 -1.28
N ASP A 63 -12.36 7.66 -0.51
CA ASP A 63 -12.12 6.29 -0.07
C ASP A 63 -11.71 5.26 -1.14
N TRP A 64 -11.10 5.70 -2.25
CA TRP A 64 -10.57 4.81 -3.28
C TRP A 64 -9.38 3.99 -2.80
N ILE A 65 -8.50 4.61 -2.02
CA ILE A 65 -7.40 3.94 -1.31
C ILE A 65 -7.33 4.45 0.12
N CYS A 66 -7.27 3.54 1.08
CA CYS A 66 -6.82 3.77 2.42
C CYS A 66 -5.38 3.30 2.55
N ILE A 67 -4.49 4.16 3.05
CA ILE A 67 -3.18 3.76 3.53
C ILE A 67 -3.28 3.61 5.04
N ASP A 68 -2.99 2.41 5.52
CA ASP A 68 -2.93 2.12 6.95
C ASP A 68 -1.47 2.04 7.42
N VAL A 69 -1.24 2.50 8.65
CA VAL A 69 0.08 2.60 9.25
C VAL A 69 0.10 1.90 10.61
N PRO A 70 1.22 1.28 10.99
CA PRO A 70 1.34 0.65 12.31
C PRO A 70 1.19 1.66 13.44
N LYS A 71 0.56 1.25 14.54
CA LYS A 71 0.39 2.08 15.76
C LYS A 71 0.75 1.26 16.98
N ARG A 72 1.46 1.90 17.93
CA ARG A 72 1.99 1.27 19.16
C ARG A 72 0.95 0.46 19.95
N GLY A 73 -0.27 0.97 20.05
CA GLY A 73 -1.36 0.33 20.82
C GLY A 73 -2.18 -0.71 20.06
N SER A 74 -1.99 -0.86 18.74
CA SER A 74 -2.78 -1.77 17.90
C SER A 74 -1.93 -2.74 17.09
N LEU A 75 -0.62 -2.83 17.35
CA LEU A 75 0.31 -3.63 16.57
C LEU A 75 -0.11 -5.11 16.51
N GLU A 76 -0.44 -5.72 17.64
CA GLU A 76 -0.91 -7.12 17.68
C GLU A 76 -2.19 -7.32 16.90
N LYS A 77 -3.11 -6.35 16.97
CA LYS A 77 -4.36 -6.39 16.21
C LYS A 77 -4.08 -6.28 14.72
N HIS A 78 -3.16 -5.40 14.31
CA HIS A 78 -2.77 -5.23 12.90
C HIS A 78 -2.10 -6.49 12.38
N LEU A 79 -1.15 -7.07 13.12
CA LEU A 79 -0.48 -8.33 12.76
C LEU A 79 -1.48 -9.46 12.59
N ARG A 80 -2.39 -9.65 13.56
CA ARG A 80 -3.42 -10.68 13.48
C ARG A 80 -4.34 -10.46 12.28
N SER A 81 -4.84 -9.24 12.08
CA SER A 81 -5.71 -8.94 10.94
C SER A 81 -4.97 -9.10 9.61
N ASN A 82 -3.67 -8.80 9.53
CA ASN A 82 -2.88 -9.05 8.33
C ASN A 82 -2.83 -10.54 8.00
N HIS A 83 -2.52 -11.38 9.00
CA HIS A 83 -2.51 -12.84 8.83
C HIS A 83 -3.89 -13.39 8.44
N GLU A 84 -4.95 -12.98 9.12
CA GLU A 84 -6.33 -13.42 8.81
C GLU A 84 -6.72 -13.09 7.36
N ILE A 85 -6.36 -11.89 6.88
CA ILE A 85 -6.64 -11.48 5.51
C ILE A 85 -5.78 -12.28 4.53
N ILE A 86 -4.47 -12.40 4.77
CA ILE A 86 -3.56 -13.18 3.92
C ILE A 86 -4.02 -14.64 3.81
N ASP A 87 -4.39 -15.26 4.93
CA ASP A 87 -4.87 -16.65 4.96
C ASP A 87 -6.16 -16.83 4.14
N ALA A 88 -7.09 -15.87 4.23
CA ALA A 88 -8.31 -15.91 3.41
C ALA A 88 -8.00 -15.84 1.90
N TYR A 89 -7.03 -15.02 1.50
CA TYR A 89 -6.58 -14.94 0.11
C TYR A 89 -5.86 -16.21 -0.34
N LYS A 90 -5.02 -16.80 0.52
CA LYS A 90 -4.37 -18.10 0.24
C LYS A 90 -5.39 -19.20 -0.01
N MET A 91 -6.44 -19.29 0.82
CA MET A 91 -7.52 -20.25 0.61
C MET A 91 -8.21 -20.04 -0.75
N GLY A 92 -8.50 -18.79 -1.12
CA GLY A 92 -9.07 -18.47 -2.43
C GLY A 92 -8.19 -18.92 -3.60
N ILE A 93 -6.86 -18.75 -3.49
CA ILE A 93 -5.89 -19.20 -4.50
C ILE A 93 -5.84 -20.73 -4.58
N GLU A 94 -5.89 -21.42 -3.44
CA GLU A 94 -5.92 -22.89 -3.41
C GLU A 94 -7.18 -23.43 -4.12
N ASP A 95 -8.32 -22.78 -3.89
CA ASP A 95 -9.62 -23.14 -4.45
C ASP A 95 -9.80 -22.77 -5.93
N ASP A 96 -8.94 -21.92 -6.51
CA ASP A 96 -9.01 -21.50 -7.91
C ASP A 96 -8.70 -22.67 -8.86
N LEU A 97 -9.72 -23.28 -9.46
CA LEU A 97 -9.55 -24.46 -10.31
C LEU A 97 -8.87 -24.17 -11.65
N ASP A 98 -8.77 -22.90 -12.06
CA ASP A 98 -8.26 -22.51 -13.38
C ASP A 98 -6.75 -22.17 -13.35
N ALA A 99 -6.17 -21.92 -12.18
CA ALA A 99 -4.75 -21.58 -12.02
C ALA A 99 -3.84 -22.82 -11.94
N GLU A 100 -2.67 -22.75 -12.57
CA GLU A 100 -1.66 -23.81 -12.47
C GLU A 100 -1.07 -23.89 -11.05
N ASP A 101 -0.79 -25.10 -10.55
CA ASP A 101 -0.23 -25.32 -9.19
C ASP A 101 1.06 -24.52 -8.94
N SER A 102 1.90 -24.33 -9.97
CA SER A 102 3.11 -23.51 -9.87
C SER A 102 2.81 -22.03 -9.67
N GLU A 103 1.77 -21.51 -10.30
CA GLU A 103 1.34 -20.11 -10.15
C GLU A 103 0.74 -19.90 -8.77
N LYS A 104 -0.12 -20.81 -8.31
CA LYS A 104 -0.66 -20.82 -6.95
C LYS A 104 0.44 -20.81 -5.90
N SER A 105 1.41 -21.71 -6.03
CA SER A 105 2.53 -21.82 -5.10
C SER A 105 3.36 -20.53 -5.05
N ALA A 106 3.60 -19.90 -6.19
CA ALA A 106 4.32 -18.63 -6.26
C ALA A 106 3.55 -17.48 -5.58
N LEU A 107 2.24 -17.39 -5.80
CA LEU A 107 1.39 -16.36 -5.17
C LEU A 107 1.29 -16.57 -3.65
N ILE A 108 1.07 -17.80 -3.20
CA ILE A 108 1.06 -18.14 -1.77
C ILE A 108 2.40 -17.77 -1.13
N SER A 109 3.50 -18.17 -1.75
CA SER A 109 4.85 -17.84 -1.26
C SER A 109 5.10 -16.33 -1.21
N LEU A 110 4.52 -15.55 -2.12
CA LEU A 110 4.58 -14.09 -2.10
C LEU A 110 3.78 -13.54 -0.91
N LEU A 111 2.53 -13.97 -0.73
CA LEU A 111 1.65 -13.52 0.34
C LEU A 111 2.22 -13.81 1.74
N GLU A 112 2.88 -14.96 1.94
CA GLU A 112 3.52 -15.33 3.21
C GLU A 112 4.66 -14.40 3.62
N ARG A 113 5.27 -13.69 2.66
CA ARG A 113 6.35 -12.72 2.89
C ARG A 113 5.88 -11.28 2.75
N SER A 114 4.56 -11.07 2.83
CA SER A 114 3.95 -9.78 2.54
C SER A 114 3.37 -9.10 3.77
N TRP A 115 3.31 -7.77 3.69
CA TRP A 115 2.63 -6.91 4.64
C TRP A 115 1.61 -6.03 3.92
N ILE A 116 0.34 -6.17 4.26
CA ILE A 116 -0.71 -5.28 3.75
C ILE A 116 -0.57 -3.89 4.40
N PHE A 117 -0.35 -2.86 3.57
CA PHE A 117 -0.23 -1.46 4.01
C PHE A 117 -1.42 -0.59 3.57
N GLY A 118 -2.31 -1.12 2.74
CA GLY A 118 -3.46 -0.35 2.27
C GLY A 118 -4.56 -1.20 1.67
N PHE A 119 -5.71 -0.56 1.53
CA PHE A 119 -6.95 -1.16 1.03
C PHE A 119 -7.59 -0.22 0.03
N GLY A 120 -8.11 -0.74 -1.07
CA GLY A 120 -8.96 0.00 -1.99
C GLY A 120 -10.26 -0.73 -2.23
N ASN A 121 -11.07 -0.23 -3.16
CA ASN A 121 -12.26 -0.94 -3.60
C ASN A 121 -11.86 -2.30 -4.19
N GLN A 122 -12.13 -3.38 -3.44
CA GLN A 122 -11.78 -4.75 -3.82
C GLN A 122 -10.29 -4.95 -4.17
N THR A 123 -9.40 -4.23 -3.50
CA THR A 123 -7.95 -4.33 -3.74
C THR A 123 -7.19 -4.23 -2.43
N LEU A 124 -6.20 -5.09 -2.25
CA LEU A 124 -5.19 -4.99 -1.20
C LEU A 124 -3.91 -4.40 -1.79
N PHE A 125 -3.25 -3.54 -1.02
CA PHE A 125 -1.90 -3.05 -1.34
C PHE A 125 -0.92 -3.62 -0.33
N LEU A 126 0.14 -4.25 -0.84
CA LEU A 126 1.07 -5.00 -0.01
C LEU A 126 2.52 -4.69 -0.36
N PHE A 127 3.37 -4.69 0.66
CA PHE A 127 4.81 -4.79 0.52
C PHE A 127 5.18 -6.27 0.54
N SER A 128 6.09 -6.69 -0.33
CA SER A 128 6.66 -8.03 -0.27
C SER A 128 8.17 -7.96 -0.45
N GLN A 129 8.89 -8.76 0.33
CA GLN A 129 10.32 -8.93 0.15
C GLN A 129 10.58 -9.96 -0.93
N GLU A 130 11.33 -9.59 -1.97
CA GLU A 130 11.82 -10.58 -2.91
C GLU A 130 12.86 -11.47 -2.22
N ASN A 131 12.83 -12.77 -2.56
CA ASN A 131 13.93 -13.66 -2.20
C ASN A 131 15.11 -13.22 -3.07
N SER A 132 16.05 -12.48 -2.51
CA SER A 132 17.37 -12.42 -3.11
C SER A 132 18.44 -12.55 -2.04
N GLU A 133 19.44 -13.36 -2.36
CA GLU A 133 20.74 -13.46 -1.70
C GLU A 133 21.54 -12.15 -1.82
N GLU A 134 20.90 -11.03 -2.17
CA GLU A 134 21.53 -9.73 -2.35
C GLU A 134 21.60 -8.98 -1.02
N GLN A 135 22.61 -8.11 -0.91
CA GLN A 135 22.91 -7.38 0.32
C GLN A 135 21.88 -6.30 0.68
N ASP A 136 20.91 -6.01 -0.19
CA ASP A 136 19.90 -4.99 0.06
C ASP A 136 18.54 -5.34 -0.61
N PRO A 137 17.81 -6.34 -0.09
CA PRO A 137 16.53 -6.75 -0.68
C PRO A 137 15.49 -5.66 -0.40
N GLY A 138 15.31 -4.77 -1.38
CA GLY A 138 14.25 -3.77 -1.32
C GLY A 138 12.86 -4.42 -1.35
N CYS A 139 11.89 -3.83 -0.64
CA CYS A 139 10.50 -4.24 -0.77
C CYS A 139 9.91 -3.83 -2.13
N LYS A 140 9.21 -4.75 -2.77
CA LYS A 140 8.30 -4.43 -3.88
C LYS A 140 6.90 -4.09 -3.36
N ILE A 141 6.20 -3.30 -4.14
CA ILE A 141 4.83 -2.86 -3.91
C ILE A 141 3.95 -3.60 -4.90
N TYR A 142 2.95 -4.31 -4.40
CA TYR A 142 1.97 -4.99 -5.23
C TYR A 142 0.56 -4.53 -4.89
N ALA A 143 -0.34 -4.70 -5.86
CA ALA A 143 -1.77 -4.70 -5.63
C ALA A 143 -2.32 -6.10 -5.90
N PHE A 144 -3.27 -6.54 -5.09
CA PHE A 144 -3.92 -7.83 -5.21
C PHE A 144 -5.43 -7.62 -5.18
N ASN A 145 -6.15 -8.00 -6.23
CA ASN A 145 -7.60 -7.80 -6.30
C ASN A 145 -8.38 -9.06 -5.89
N TYR A 146 -9.71 -8.94 -5.76
CA TYR A 146 -10.57 -10.05 -5.35
C TYR A 146 -10.66 -11.17 -6.40
N ASP A 147 -10.36 -10.85 -7.67
CA ASP A 147 -10.26 -11.82 -8.76
C ASP A 147 -8.88 -12.52 -8.79
N LEU A 148 -8.13 -12.45 -7.68
CA LEU A 148 -6.81 -13.07 -7.49
C LEU A 148 -5.71 -12.59 -8.44
N ASN A 149 -5.90 -11.45 -9.08
CA ASN A 149 -4.88 -10.86 -9.94
C ASN A 149 -3.85 -10.07 -9.12
N LEU A 150 -2.57 -10.34 -9.39
CA LEU A 150 -1.43 -9.64 -8.83
C LEU A 150 -0.90 -8.59 -9.82
N TYR A 151 -0.71 -7.35 -9.35
CA TYR A 151 -0.15 -6.25 -10.13
C TYR A 151 1.14 -5.74 -9.47
N ASP A 152 2.25 -5.72 -10.22
CA ASP A 152 3.50 -5.08 -9.81
C ASP A 152 3.38 -3.55 -9.96
N LEU A 153 3.48 -2.83 -8.84
CA LEU A 153 3.37 -1.38 -8.76
C LEU A 153 4.74 -0.69 -8.61
N GLY A 154 5.83 -1.46 -8.59
CA GLY A 154 7.21 -0.98 -8.46
C GLY A 154 7.79 -1.13 -7.05
N GLN A 155 8.86 -0.38 -6.76
CA GLN A 155 9.61 -0.47 -5.50
C GLN A 155 9.60 0.85 -4.70
N ASN A 156 9.21 1.96 -5.33
CA ASN A 156 9.27 3.28 -4.72
C ASN A 156 7.89 3.75 -4.28
N PHE A 157 7.70 3.92 -2.98
CA PHE A 157 6.42 4.35 -2.42
C PHE A 157 5.98 5.75 -2.89
N PHE A 158 6.91 6.69 -3.12
CA PHE A 158 6.54 8.00 -3.64
C PHE A 158 6.13 7.95 -5.11
N ASP A 159 6.74 7.06 -5.90
CA ASP A 159 6.35 6.89 -7.30
C ASP A 159 4.97 6.21 -7.39
N PHE A 160 4.68 5.27 -6.47
CA PHE A 160 3.33 4.73 -6.27
C PHE A 160 2.31 5.85 -5.95
N LEU A 161 2.57 6.68 -4.93
CA LEU A 161 1.68 7.80 -4.59
C LEU A 161 1.53 8.81 -5.74
N ARG A 162 2.62 9.10 -6.44
CA ARG A 162 2.64 10.01 -7.59
C ARG A 162 1.78 9.45 -8.73
N GLY A 163 1.91 8.17 -9.03
CA GLY A 163 1.08 7.49 -10.02
C GLY A 163 -0.40 7.61 -9.67
N PHE A 164 -0.75 7.35 -8.41
CA PHE A 164 -2.14 7.40 -7.94
C PHE A 164 -2.74 8.81 -7.90
N CYS A 165 -1.98 9.79 -7.41
CA CYS A 165 -2.48 11.16 -7.28
C CYS A 165 -2.45 11.93 -8.60
N LEU A 166 -1.40 11.76 -9.40
CA LEU A 166 -1.09 12.63 -10.53
C LEU A 166 -1.26 11.95 -11.90
N GLY A 167 -1.22 10.61 -11.96
CA GLY A 167 -1.18 9.85 -13.21
C GLY A 167 0.19 9.86 -13.90
N ASP A 168 1.24 10.37 -13.25
CA ASP A 168 2.58 10.50 -13.81
C ASP A 168 3.44 9.28 -13.47
N GLY A 169 4.20 8.76 -14.44
CA GLY A 169 5.22 7.73 -14.17
C GLY A 169 4.66 6.38 -13.70
N MET A 170 3.42 6.07 -14.10
CA MET A 170 2.73 4.86 -13.67
C MET A 170 3.44 3.60 -14.16
N ALA A 171 3.71 2.66 -13.24
CA ALA A 171 4.10 1.30 -13.60
C ALA A 171 3.03 0.65 -14.49
N ARG A 172 3.42 -0.32 -15.33
CA ARG A 172 2.45 -1.02 -16.21
C ARG A 172 1.34 -1.70 -15.39
N GLY A 173 1.69 -2.35 -14.28
CA GLY A 173 0.72 -2.98 -13.38
C GLY A 173 -0.30 -2.00 -12.80
N PHE A 174 0.12 -0.75 -12.59
CA PHE A 174 -0.78 0.31 -12.13
C PHE A 174 -1.86 0.66 -13.17
N SER A 175 -1.50 0.76 -14.45
CA SER A 175 -2.49 1.03 -15.51
C SER A 175 -3.51 -0.10 -15.65
N GLN A 176 -3.06 -1.34 -15.44
CA GLN A 176 -3.94 -2.53 -15.45
C GLN A 176 -4.89 -2.52 -14.25
N LEU A 177 -4.37 -2.26 -13.04
CA LEU A 177 -5.18 -2.13 -11.83
C LEU A 177 -6.27 -1.05 -11.99
N ILE A 178 -5.90 0.14 -12.47
CA ILE A 178 -6.86 1.22 -12.67
C ILE A 178 -7.95 0.82 -13.67
N SER A 179 -7.59 0.08 -14.73
CA SER A 179 -8.55 -0.43 -15.72
C SER A 179 -9.49 -1.48 -15.15
N SER A 180 -9.09 -2.22 -14.11
CA SER A 180 -9.97 -3.18 -13.41
C SER A 180 -10.83 -2.51 -12.34
N MET A 181 -10.37 -1.41 -11.73
CA MET A 181 -11.08 -0.71 -10.65
C MET A 181 -12.16 0.25 -11.14
N VAL A 182 -12.07 0.74 -12.38
CA VAL A 182 -12.91 1.84 -12.87
C VAL A 182 -13.85 1.36 -13.99
N PRO A 183 -15.15 1.69 -13.92
CA PRO A 183 -16.08 1.31 -14.97
C PRO A 183 -15.68 1.92 -16.33
N LEU A 184 -15.94 1.19 -17.42
CA LEU A 184 -15.52 1.51 -18.80
C LEU A 184 -15.96 2.89 -19.32
N ASP A 185 -16.88 3.56 -18.62
CA ASP A 185 -17.42 4.87 -18.99
C ASP A 185 -16.64 6.08 -18.41
N GLN A 186 -15.65 5.84 -17.55
CA GLN A 186 -14.80 6.90 -16.99
C GLN A 186 -13.42 6.95 -17.64
N THR A 187 -12.90 8.16 -17.87
CA THR A 187 -11.56 8.36 -18.43
C THR A 187 -10.50 8.36 -17.34
N ILE A 188 -9.26 7.96 -17.66
CA ILE A 188 -8.12 7.96 -16.71
C ILE A 188 -7.90 9.33 -16.04
N ASP A 189 -8.22 10.43 -16.71
CA ASP A 189 -8.14 11.77 -16.11
C ASP A 189 -9.20 12.05 -15.02
N GLN A 190 -10.28 11.28 -14.98
CA GLN A 190 -11.29 11.29 -13.92
C GLN A 190 -10.86 10.46 -12.69
N ILE A 191 -9.88 9.57 -12.87
CA ILE A 191 -9.35 8.65 -11.85
C ILE A 191 -8.29 9.32 -10.98
N ARG A 192 -7.71 10.45 -11.43
CA ARG A 192 -6.72 11.19 -10.64
C ARG A 192 -7.30 11.54 -9.28
N VAL A 193 -6.65 11.04 -8.22
CA VAL A 193 -7.07 11.36 -6.87
C VAL A 193 -6.65 12.78 -6.52
N LYS A 194 -7.66 13.64 -6.38
CA LYS A 194 -7.51 15.06 -6.06
C LYS A 194 -7.64 15.37 -4.58
N THR A 195 -7.94 14.38 -3.74
CA THR A 195 -8.15 14.60 -2.31
C THR A 195 -7.39 13.59 -1.47
N PHE A 196 -6.85 14.05 -0.34
CA PHE A 196 -6.32 13.20 0.71
C PHE A 196 -6.92 13.62 2.05
N THR A 197 -7.50 12.69 2.77
CA THR A 197 -8.05 12.89 4.12
C THR A 197 -7.15 12.12 5.11
N PRO A 198 -6.22 12.79 5.80
CA PRO A 198 -5.47 12.16 6.88
C PRO A 198 -6.44 11.78 8.01
N LEU A 199 -6.14 10.70 8.71
CA LEU A 199 -6.96 10.22 9.82
C LEU A 199 -6.50 10.72 11.18
N TYR A 200 -5.53 11.62 11.28
CA TYR A 200 -5.01 12.12 12.57
C TYR A 200 -5.40 13.56 12.88
N SER A 201 -5.43 13.90 14.19
CA SER A 201 -5.53 15.27 14.68
C SER A 201 -4.13 15.85 14.94
N ARG A 202 -3.80 17.01 14.36
CA ARG A 202 -2.90 17.95 15.06
C ARG A 202 -3.75 18.66 16.12
N GLY A 203 -3.56 18.28 17.38
CA GLY A 203 -3.90 19.14 18.52
C GLY A 203 -3.05 20.40 18.50
#